data_AF-A0A519UIA8-F1
#
_entry.id   AF-A0A519UIA8-F1
#
_cell.length_a   1.000
_cell.length_b   1.000
_cell.length_c   1.000
_cell.angle_alpha   90.00
_cell.angle_beta   90.00
_cell.angle_gamma   90.00
#
_symmetry.space_group_name_H-M   'P 1'
#
loop_
_entity.id
_entity.type
_entity.pdbx_description
1 polymer ?
#
loop_
_entity_poly.entity_id
_entity_poly.type
_entity_poly.pdbx_seq_one_letter_code
_entity_poly.pdbx_strand_id
1 'polypeptide(L)'
;GPASTVAKVVDGSLDQHALSAIAGVANIGSDRNWTGHPVGQANWYAFGRLAWDHTLSPAAIAAEWTKMTLTTEPAAVRTLTEMLVKSRNIYVRYTTPLGLHHIMGESIHYGPQPWLAKAGRPDWTAVYYHKADSIGLGFDRTATGSNALALYRPEVQKQWGNPQTCPIDYLLWFHHVGWNQRLPTGRTLWNELATRYYTGADSVLWLQKQWALVQPQLDPALHADVAARLQTQRKEALWWRDACVLYFQPFAKQPIPAPFAPPTRTLAEVKDLVNLYQLK
;
A
#
# COMPACT_ATOMS: atom_id res chain seq x y z
N GLY A 1 15.85 21.27 -1.72
CA GLY A 1 16.64 20.92 -2.92
C GLY A 1 16.94 19.43 -2.96
N PRO A 2 17.70 18.93 -3.95
CA PRO A 2 18.02 17.50 -4.10
C PRO A 2 18.66 16.84 -2.87
N ALA A 3 19.39 17.62 -2.06
CA ALA A 3 20.05 17.16 -0.83
C ALA A 3 19.22 17.36 0.45
N SER A 4 17.98 17.82 0.38
CA SER A 4 17.10 18.14 1.52
C SER A 4 16.12 16.98 1.78
N THR A 5 16.63 15.80 2.14
CA THR A 5 15.77 14.63 2.42
C THR A 5 15.04 14.80 3.75
N VAL A 6 13.90 14.10 3.92
CA VAL A 6 13.19 14.03 5.20
C VAL A 6 14.15 13.61 6.33
N ALA A 7 15.04 12.65 6.06
CA ALA A 7 16.01 12.18 7.04
C ALA A 7 16.98 13.28 7.51
N LYS A 8 17.43 14.17 6.62
CA LYS A 8 18.32 15.29 6.99
C LYS A 8 17.62 16.43 7.72
N VAL A 9 16.31 16.57 7.52
CA VAL A 9 15.48 17.43 8.36
C VAL A 9 15.40 16.82 9.76
N VAL A 10 15.03 15.54 9.85
CA VAL A 10 14.83 14.84 11.12
C VAL A 10 16.12 14.71 11.93
N ASP A 11 17.26 14.38 11.31
CA ASP A 11 18.56 14.26 11.99
C ASP A 11 19.21 15.61 12.37
N GLY A 12 18.58 16.72 11.97
CA GLY A 12 19.01 18.08 12.28
C GLY A 12 20.16 18.61 11.42
N SER A 13 20.75 17.82 10.50
CA SER A 13 21.87 18.27 9.67
C SER A 13 21.51 19.35 8.66
N LEU A 14 20.23 19.46 8.28
CA LEU A 14 19.77 20.49 7.34
C LEU A 14 19.60 21.86 8.00
N ASP A 15 18.98 21.91 9.18
CA ASP A 15 18.51 23.13 9.83
C ASP A 15 19.14 23.36 11.23
N GLN A 16 20.16 22.58 11.59
CA GLN A 16 20.96 22.67 12.82
C GLN A 16 20.14 22.51 14.11
N HIS A 17 19.23 21.53 14.15
CA HIS A 17 18.48 21.23 15.37
C HIS A 17 19.40 20.71 16.48
N ALA A 18 19.26 21.26 17.69
CA ALA A 18 19.99 20.78 18.87
C ALA A 18 19.48 19.42 19.38
N LEU A 19 18.21 19.09 19.09
CA LEU A 19 17.57 17.83 19.44
C LEU A 19 16.83 17.28 18.23
N SER A 20 17.01 15.98 17.98
CA SER A 20 16.38 15.23 16.89
C SER A 20 15.86 13.90 17.41
N ALA A 21 14.72 13.44 16.90
CA ALA A 21 14.18 12.13 17.25
C ALA A 21 13.28 11.58 16.14
N ILE A 22 13.16 10.25 16.11
CA ILE A 22 12.13 9.52 15.37
C ILE A 22 11.40 8.60 16.36
N ALA A 23 10.09 8.51 16.26
CA ALA A 23 9.25 7.64 17.10
C ALA A 23 8.52 6.61 16.25
N GLY A 24 8.37 5.39 16.78
CA GLY A 24 7.72 4.27 16.11
C GLY A 24 6.65 3.67 17.02
N VAL A 25 5.44 3.52 16.50
CA VAL A 25 4.35 2.84 17.22
C VAL A 25 4.57 1.33 17.11
N ALA A 26 4.97 0.70 18.21
CA ALA A 26 5.51 -0.66 18.22
C ALA A 26 4.49 -1.75 17.82
N ASN A 27 3.19 -1.53 18.04
CA ASN A 27 2.11 -2.49 17.76
C ASN A 27 2.38 -3.92 18.27
N ILE A 28 3.02 -4.05 19.44
CA ILE A 28 3.28 -5.33 20.10
C ILE A 28 2.25 -5.62 21.18
N GLY A 29 2.11 -6.90 21.54
CA GLY A 29 1.22 -7.34 22.60
C GLY A 29 1.73 -8.59 23.33
N SER A 30 0.83 -9.24 24.07
CA SER A 30 1.11 -10.45 24.85
C SER A 30 1.24 -11.73 24.02
N ASP A 31 1.06 -11.67 22.70
CA ASP A 31 1.30 -12.79 21.80
C ASP A 31 2.74 -13.29 21.97
N ARG A 32 2.95 -14.61 21.90
CA ARG A 32 4.27 -15.23 22.17
C ARG A 32 5.38 -14.69 21.26
N ASN A 33 5.04 -14.25 20.05
CA ASN A 33 5.96 -13.66 19.08
C ASN A 33 5.97 -12.11 19.10
N TRP A 34 5.26 -11.48 20.05
CA TRP A 34 5.06 -10.05 20.25
C TRP A 34 4.23 -9.34 19.18
N THR A 35 4.44 -9.64 17.90
CA THR A 35 3.88 -8.89 16.77
C THR A 35 2.64 -9.52 16.14
N GLY A 36 2.15 -10.65 16.67
CA GLY A 36 1.05 -11.45 16.14
C GLY A 36 1.42 -12.18 14.85
N HIS A 37 1.86 -11.46 13.81
CA HIS A 37 2.43 -12.05 12.60
C HIS A 37 3.96 -12.26 12.78
N PRO A 38 4.52 -13.48 12.57
CA PRO A 38 5.95 -13.74 12.80
C PRO A 38 6.91 -12.81 12.02
N VAL A 39 6.67 -12.61 10.73
CA VAL A 39 7.47 -11.67 9.92
C VAL A 39 7.19 -10.20 10.20
N GLY A 40 6.18 -9.87 11.02
CA GLY A 40 5.92 -8.51 11.49
C GLY A 40 7.06 -7.93 12.33
N GLN A 41 7.86 -8.79 12.96
CA GLN A 41 9.07 -8.40 13.69
C GLN A 41 10.09 -7.68 12.81
N ALA A 42 10.13 -7.97 11.50
CA ALA A 42 11.02 -7.30 10.56
C ALA A 42 10.77 -5.79 10.48
N ASN A 43 9.52 -5.34 10.67
CA ASN A 43 9.19 -3.91 10.68
C ASN A 43 9.73 -3.21 11.93
N TRP A 44 9.58 -3.83 13.09
CA TRP A 44 10.10 -3.28 14.35
C TRP A 44 11.63 -3.24 14.32
N TYR A 45 12.25 -4.31 13.82
CA TYR A 45 13.69 -4.35 13.59
C TYR A 45 14.15 -3.24 12.64
N ALA A 46 13.50 -3.10 11.48
CA ALA A 46 13.83 -2.07 10.49
C ALA A 46 13.69 -0.65 11.05
N PHE A 47 12.66 -0.39 11.87
CA PHE A 47 12.51 0.89 12.56
C PHE A 47 13.74 1.20 13.43
N GLY A 48 14.18 0.26 14.27
CA GLY A 48 15.35 0.45 15.12
C GLY A 48 16.64 0.68 14.32
N ARG A 49 16.84 -0.07 13.22
CA ARG A 49 18.01 0.10 12.34
C ARG A 49 18.02 1.46 11.66
N LEU A 50 16.88 1.92 11.12
CA LEU A 50 16.76 3.21 10.45
C LEU A 50 16.79 4.41 11.40
N ALA A 51 16.34 4.22 12.65
CA ALA A 51 16.48 5.23 13.70
C ALA A 51 17.96 5.43 14.10
N TRP A 52 18.75 4.37 14.02
CA TRP A 52 20.20 4.43 14.24
C TRP A 52 20.95 4.99 13.03
N ASP A 53 20.65 4.49 11.83
CA ASP A 53 21.27 4.92 10.58
C ASP A 53 20.24 4.91 9.44
N HIS A 54 19.78 6.11 9.07
CA HIS A 54 18.76 6.31 8.03
C HIS A 54 19.29 6.05 6.61
N THR A 55 20.59 5.82 6.45
CA THR A 55 21.20 5.54 5.15
C THR A 55 21.16 4.05 4.78
N LEU A 56 20.80 3.18 5.73
CA LEU A 56 20.70 1.74 5.51
C LEU A 56 19.62 1.40 4.47
N SER A 57 19.97 0.51 3.55
CA SER A 57 19.01 0.05 2.54
C SER A 57 18.01 -0.95 3.12
N PRO A 58 16.75 -0.96 2.66
CA PRO A 58 15.76 -1.98 3.06
C PRO A 58 16.24 -3.42 2.84
N ALA A 59 17.01 -3.67 1.77
CA ALA A 59 17.54 -4.99 1.46
C ALA A 59 18.60 -5.45 2.46
N ALA A 60 19.49 -4.55 2.90
CA ALA A 60 20.49 -4.86 3.92
C ALA A 60 19.84 -5.22 5.26
N ILE A 61 18.88 -4.41 5.69
CA ILE A 61 18.11 -4.63 6.93
C ILE A 61 17.34 -5.96 6.88
N ALA A 62 16.63 -6.23 5.77
CA ALA A 62 15.87 -7.45 5.60
C ALA A 62 16.76 -8.71 5.60
N ALA A 63 17.95 -8.64 4.98
CA ALA A 63 18.92 -9.73 4.99
C ALA A 63 19.53 -9.96 6.38
N GLU A 64 19.82 -8.89 7.12
CA GLU A 64 20.30 -8.96 8.51
C GLU A 64 19.26 -9.65 9.41
N TRP A 65 18.01 -9.16 9.41
CA TRP A 65 16.92 -9.75 10.19
C TRP A 65 16.65 -11.21 9.81
N THR A 66 16.64 -11.53 8.51
CA THR A 66 16.39 -12.90 8.02
C THR A 66 17.45 -13.89 8.53
N LYS A 67 18.73 -13.49 8.54
CA LYS A 67 19.82 -14.32 9.06
C LYS A 67 19.72 -14.55 10.57
N MET A 68 19.25 -13.54 11.31
CA MET A 68 19.09 -13.63 12.76
C MET A 68 17.85 -14.43 13.18
N THR A 69 16.80 -14.42 12.36
CA THR A 69 15.47 -14.90 12.78
C THR A 69 14.99 -16.16 12.07
N LEU A 70 15.36 -16.35 10.79
CA LEU A 70 14.77 -17.39 9.95
C LEU A 70 15.79 -18.46 9.53
N THR A 71 16.88 -18.06 8.88
CA THR A 71 17.86 -19.00 8.32
C THR A 71 19.12 -18.29 7.87
N THR A 72 20.25 -19.00 7.89
CA THR A 72 21.52 -18.53 7.33
C THR A 72 21.84 -19.13 5.96
N GLU A 73 20.98 -20.01 5.41
CA GLU A 73 21.20 -20.61 4.10
C GLU A 73 21.15 -19.54 2.99
N PRO A 74 22.22 -19.33 2.21
CA PRO A 74 22.33 -18.18 1.31
C PRO A 74 21.21 -18.04 0.27
N ALA A 75 20.70 -19.13 -0.31
CA ALA A 75 19.63 -19.06 -1.30
C ALA A 75 18.29 -18.67 -0.67
N ALA A 76 17.93 -19.27 0.46
CA ALA A 76 16.73 -18.93 1.21
C ALA A 76 16.77 -17.49 1.74
N VAL A 77 17.92 -17.02 2.23
CA VAL A 77 18.10 -15.61 2.66
C VAL A 77 17.80 -14.66 1.50
N ARG A 78 18.30 -14.92 0.29
CA ARG A 78 18.02 -14.08 -0.88
C ARG A 78 16.53 -14.04 -1.22
N THR A 79 15.88 -15.20 -1.26
CA THR A 79 14.44 -15.32 -1.54
C THR A 79 13.60 -14.56 -0.52
N LEU A 80 13.87 -14.77 0.78
CA LEU A 80 13.14 -14.13 1.89
C LEU A 80 13.37 -12.61 1.91
N THR A 81 14.60 -12.16 1.66
CA THR A 81 14.92 -10.73 1.54
C THR A 81 14.12 -10.08 0.42
N GLU A 82 14.07 -10.73 -0.75
CA GLU A 82 13.31 -10.22 -1.89
C GLU A 82 11.80 -10.14 -1.58
N MET A 83 11.25 -11.15 -0.91
CA MET A 83 9.86 -11.13 -0.46
C MET A 83 9.57 -9.94 0.47
N LEU A 84 10.41 -9.75 1.50
CA LEU A 84 10.24 -8.66 2.47
C LEU A 84 10.27 -7.29 1.79
N VAL A 85 11.25 -7.06 0.91
CA VAL A 85 11.40 -5.78 0.18
C VAL A 85 10.21 -5.50 -0.76
N LYS A 86 9.63 -6.53 -1.39
CA LYS A 86 8.49 -6.35 -2.32
C LYS A 86 7.13 -6.28 -1.63
N SER A 87 7.00 -6.84 -0.43
CA SER A 87 5.71 -7.04 0.27
C SER A 87 4.86 -5.77 0.38
N ARG A 88 5.47 -4.63 0.76
CA ARG A 88 4.79 -3.34 0.90
C ARG A 88 4.20 -2.86 -0.42
N ASN A 89 4.94 -2.93 -1.51
CA ASN A 89 4.44 -2.50 -2.81
C ASN A 89 3.35 -3.44 -3.34
N ILE A 90 3.44 -4.75 -3.06
CA ILE A 90 2.37 -5.70 -3.37
C ILE A 90 1.09 -5.30 -2.62
N TYR A 91 1.17 -5.00 -1.32
CA TYR A 91 0.05 -4.53 -0.51
C TYR A 91 -0.59 -3.26 -1.06
N VAL A 92 0.22 -2.24 -1.39
CA VAL A 92 -0.27 -0.98 -1.97
C VAL A 92 -1.00 -1.23 -3.29
N ARG A 93 -0.50 -2.10 -4.16
CA ARG A 93 -1.10 -2.35 -5.48
C ARG A 93 -2.53 -2.88 -5.41
N TYR A 94 -2.83 -3.77 -4.46
CA TYR A 94 -4.18 -4.32 -4.32
C TYR A 94 -5.06 -3.54 -3.35
N THR A 95 -4.54 -2.56 -2.62
CA THR A 95 -5.36 -1.72 -1.71
C THR A 95 -5.56 -0.31 -2.28
N THR A 96 -4.48 0.44 -2.43
CA THR A 96 -4.45 1.90 -2.59
C THR A 96 -3.44 2.35 -3.67
N PRO A 97 -3.53 1.82 -4.90
CA PRO A 97 -2.61 2.19 -5.97
C PRO A 97 -2.82 3.65 -6.43
N LEU A 98 -1.84 4.19 -7.17
CA LEU A 98 -1.92 5.50 -7.85
C LEU A 98 -2.06 6.73 -6.92
N GLY A 99 -1.91 6.56 -5.61
CA GLY A 99 -2.17 7.60 -4.63
C GLY A 99 -3.60 7.61 -4.07
N LEU A 100 -4.40 6.57 -4.35
CA LEU A 100 -5.58 6.32 -3.53
C LEU A 100 -5.17 6.15 -2.06
N HIS A 101 -6.09 6.49 -1.17
CA HIS A 101 -5.88 6.47 0.28
C HIS A 101 -7.25 6.54 0.96
N HIS A 102 -7.30 6.15 2.24
CA HIS A 102 -8.49 6.28 3.08
C HIS A 102 -9.74 5.53 2.55
N ILE A 103 -9.55 4.37 1.93
CA ILE A 103 -10.62 3.52 1.39
C ILE A 103 -10.76 2.18 2.14
N MET A 104 -10.29 2.14 3.39
CA MET A 104 -10.44 1.01 4.31
C MET A 104 -11.77 1.07 5.05
N GLY A 105 -12.19 -0.08 5.61
CA GLY A 105 -13.33 -0.18 6.50
C GLY A 105 -13.26 0.80 7.66
N GLU A 106 -14.37 1.46 7.96
CA GLU A 106 -14.53 2.35 9.12
C GLU A 106 -14.16 1.61 10.42
N SER A 107 -13.72 2.35 11.44
CA SER A 107 -13.37 1.81 12.76
C SER A 107 -12.14 0.88 12.77
N ILE A 108 -12.28 -0.40 12.46
CA ILE A 108 -11.19 -1.38 12.64
C ILE A 108 -10.14 -1.35 11.53
N HIS A 109 -10.37 -0.55 10.47
CA HIS A 109 -9.45 -0.35 9.33
C HIS A 109 -9.06 -1.64 8.59
N TYR A 110 -9.86 -2.70 8.76
CA TYR A 110 -9.69 -3.98 8.09
C TYR A 110 -10.67 -4.09 6.92
N GLY A 111 -10.15 -4.55 5.78
CA GLY A 111 -10.92 -4.71 4.54
C GLY A 111 -11.20 -3.40 3.78
N PRO A 112 -11.69 -3.51 2.52
CA PRO A 112 -12.03 -2.38 1.68
C PRO A 112 -13.37 -1.75 2.07
N GLN A 113 -13.48 -0.42 2.01
CA GLN A 113 -14.78 0.27 2.03
C GLN A 113 -14.74 1.58 1.22
N PRO A 114 -14.43 1.52 -0.09
CA PRO A 114 -14.32 2.73 -0.92
C PRO A 114 -15.66 3.50 -1.03
N TRP A 115 -16.80 2.88 -0.70
CA TRP A 115 -18.12 3.52 -0.69
C TRP A 115 -18.49 4.20 0.64
N LEU A 116 -17.58 4.27 1.64
CA LEU A 116 -17.87 4.94 2.89
C LEU A 116 -18.14 6.44 2.63
N ALA A 117 -19.41 6.84 2.73
CA ALA A 117 -19.88 8.19 2.39
C ALA A 117 -20.44 8.99 3.57
N LYS A 118 -20.61 8.35 4.73
CA LYS A 118 -21.09 8.97 5.96
C LYS A 118 -20.27 8.42 7.12
N ALA A 119 -19.81 9.32 7.97
CA ALA A 119 -19.06 9.06 9.20
C ALA A 119 -19.26 10.26 10.14
N GLY A 120 -18.61 10.27 11.31
CA GLY A 120 -18.68 11.39 12.26
C GLY A 120 -18.25 12.75 11.66
N ARG A 121 -17.36 12.74 10.66
CA ARG A 121 -16.95 13.92 9.89
C ARG A 121 -16.67 13.56 8.43
N PRO A 122 -16.77 14.50 7.47
CA PRO A 122 -16.51 14.22 6.06
C PRO A 122 -15.10 13.68 5.79
N ASP A 123 -14.08 14.19 6.50
CA ASP A 123 -12.69 13.76 6.37
C ASP A 123 -12.41 12.36 6.97
N TRP A 124 -13.42 11.68 7.51
CA TRP A 124 -13.38 10.26 7.89
C TRP A 124 -14.03 9.35 6.84
N THR A 125 -14.54 9.91 5.75
CA THR A 125 -15.19 9.13 4.68
C THR A 125 -14.23 8.83 3.54
N ALA A 126 -14.40 7.69 2.86
CA ALA A 126 -13.63 7.35 1.68
C ALA A 126 -13.88 8.32 0.51
N VAL A 127 -15.16 8.65 0.27
CA VAL A 127 -15.59 9.51 -0.83
C VAL A 127 -15.02 10.92 -0.76
N TYR A 128 -14.68 11.39 0.44
CA TYR A 128 -14.01 12.67 0.62
C TYR A 128 -12.64 12.70 -0.06
N TYR A 129 -11.88 11.60 0.00
CA TYR A 129 -10.51 11.55 -0.50
C TYR A 129 -10.44 11.20 -1.98
N HIS A 130 -11.15 10.15 -2.41
CA HIS A 130 -10.99 9.67 -3.78
C HIS A 130 -11.81 10.48 -4.81
N LYS A 131 -12.84 11.23 -4.39
CA LYS A 131 -13.66 12.13 -5.25
C LYS A 131 -14.09 11.49 -6.59
N ALA A 132 -14.51 10.22 -6.57
CA ALA A 132 -14.91 9.53 -7.79
C ALA A 132 -16.22 10.11 -8.32
N ASP A 133 -16.25 10.43 -9.61
CA ASP A 133 -17.44 10.90 -10.31
C ASP A 133 -17.44 10.42 -11.78
N SER A 134 -18.40 10.86 -12.60
CA SER A 134 -18.48 10.46 -14.00
C SER A 134 -17.35 10.98 -14.89
N ILE A 135 -16.59 11.97 -14.41
CA ILE A 135 -15.49 12.60 -15.14
C ILE A 135 -14.17 11.87 -14.82
N GLY A 136 -13.92 11.58 -13.55
CA GLY A 136 -12.63 11.07 -13.11
C GLY A 136 -12.55 10.60 -11.66
N LEU A 137 -11.30 10.52 -11.19
CA LEU A 137 -10.91 10.03 -9.87
C LEU A 137 -9.70 10.83 -9.36
N GLY A 138 -9.62 11.01 -8.05
CA GLY A 138 -8.51 11.66 -7.35
C GLY A 138 -8.85 13.06 -6.85
N PHE A 139 -7.98 13.66 -6.05
CA PHE A 139 -8.24 14.94 -5.40
C PHE A 139 -7.39 16.04 -6.04
N ASP A 140 -8.01 17.06 -6.63
CA ASP A 140 -7.27 18.24 -7.12
C ASP A 140 -6.73 19.06 -5.93
N ARG A 141 -5.42 18.94 -5.70
CA ARG A 141 -4.67 19.70 -4.70
C ARG A 141 -3.72 20.72 -5.34
N THR A 142 -3.88 20.99 -6.64
CA THR A 142 -3.17 22.05 -7.36
C THR A 142 -3.84 23.41 -7.13
N ALA A 143 -3.34 24.46 -7.79
CA ALA A 143 -3.87 25.82 -7.68
C ALA A 143 -5.35 25.96 -8.11
N THR A 144 -5.89 25.03 -8.90
CA THR A 144 -7.31 25.01 -9.30
C THR A 144 -8.22 24.28 -8.32
N GLY A 145 -7.65 23.56 -7.35
CA GLY A 145 -8.38 22.83 -6.32
C GLY A 145 -8.11 23.40 -4.93
N SER A 146 -7.67 22.56 -3.99
CA SER A 146 -7.38 23.00 -2.61
C SER A 146 -6.08 23.80 -2.46
N ASN A 147 -5.24 23.84 -3.50
CA ASN A 147 -3.91 24.47 -3.51
C ASN A 147 -2.95 23.96 -2.42
N ALA A 148 -3.17 22.76 -1.86
CA ALA A 148 -2.27 22.20 -0.85
C ALA A 148 -0.87 21.92 -1.40
N LEU A 149 -0.71 21.78 -2.72
CA LEU A 149 0.61 21.67 -3.36
C LEU A 149 1.48 22.91 -3.10
N ALA A 150 0.90 24.10 -2.92
CA ALA A 150 1.64 25.33 -2.63
C ALA A 150 2.37 25.30 -1.27
N LEU A 151 2.04 24.35 -0.39
CA LEU A 151 2.75 24.12 0.88
C LEU A 151 4.14 23.50 0.66
N TYR A 152 4.40 22.92 -0.51
CA TYR A 152 5.70 22.34 -0.85
C TYR A 152 6.63 23.37 -1.49
N ARG A 153 7.93 23.05 -1.57
CA ARG A 153 8.92 23.88 -2.27
C ARG A 153 8.69 23.89 -3.78
N PRO A 154 9.07 24.95 -4.52
CA PRO A 154 8.78 25.10 -5.95
C PRO A 154 9.22 23.92 -6.83
N GLU A 155 10.31 23.23 -6.49
CA GLU A 155 10.80 22.07 -7.23
C GLU A 155 9.83 20.88 -7.14
N VAL A 156 9.25 20.67 -5.96
CA VAL A 156 8.22 19.64 -5.72
C VAL A 156 6.91 20.05 -6.39
N GLN A 157 6.54 21.33 -6.30
CA GLN A 157 5.37 21.86 -7.02
C GLN A 157 5.49 21.62 -8.52
N LYS A 158 6.66 21.89 -9.12
CA LYS A 158 6.93 21.65 -10.54
C LYS A 158 6.80 20.16 -10.90
N GLN A 159 7.33 19.27 -10.06
CA GLN A 159 7.30 17.83 -10.33
C GLN A 159 5.90 17.25 -10.20
N TRP A 160 5.18 17.60 -9.13
CA TRP A 160 3.88 17.00 -8.80
C TRP A 160 2.69 17.78 -9.36
N GLY A 161 2.88 19.02 -9.82
CA GLY A 161 1.80 19.88 -10.31
C GLY A 161 1.35 19.61 -11.74
N ASN A 162 2.07 18.77 -12.50
CA ASN A 162 1.63 18.32 -13.82
C ASN A 162 1.29 16.82 -13.77
N PRO A 163 0.04 16.41 -14.08
CA PRO A 163 -0.38 15.01 -14.00
C PRO A 163 0.38 14.07 -14.96
N GLN A 164 1.00 14.61 -16.02
CA GLN A 164 1.80 13.81 -16.96
C GLN A 164 3.22 13.54 -16.48
N THR A 165 3.74 14.35 -15.55
CA THR A 165 5.09 14.17 -14.98
C THR A 165 5.08 13.80 -13.50
N CYS A 166 3.92 13.92 -12.84
CA CYS A 166 3.74 13.51 -11.45
C CYS A 166 4.07 12.02 -11.31
N PRO A 167 4.91 11.64 -10.33
CA PRO A 167 5.16 10.23 -10.06
C PRO A 167 3.84 9.51 -9.83
N ILE A 168 3.65 8.39 -10.53
CA ILE A 168 2.34 7.76 -10.65
C ILE A 168 1.75 7.31 -9.30
N ASP A 169 2.59 7.01 -8.32
CA ASP A 169 2.16 6.61 -6.97
C ASP A 169 1.62 7.79 -6.13
N TYR A 170 1.77 9.03 -6.60
CA TYR A 170 1.22 10.26 -6.00
C TYR A 170 0.17 10.94 -6.88
N LEU A 171 -0.18 10.36 -8.03
CA LEU A 171 -1.02 11.01 -9.03
C LEU A 171 -2.37 11.46 -8.45
N LEU A 172 -3.12 10.54 -7.84
CA LEU A 172 -4.46 10.79 -7.30
C LEU A 172 -4.44 11.52 -5.95
N TRP A 173 -3.26 11.72 -5.36
CA TRP A 173 -3.09 12.64 -4.24
C TRP A 173 -3.15 14.11 -4.70
N PHE A 174 -2.68 14.44 -5.89
CA PHE A 174 -2.59 15.84 -6.31
C PHE A 174 -3.55 16.22 -7.44
N HIS A 175 -4.08 15.24 -8.18
CA HIS A 175 -4.89 15.46 -9.36
C HIS A 175 -6.21 14.69 -9.30
N HIS A 176 -7.27 15.34 -9.76
CA HIS A 176 -8.47 14.64 -10.25
C HIS A 176 -8.25 14.36 -11.75
N VAL A 177 -8.14 13.09 -12.10
CA VAL A 177 -7.72 12.63 -13.43
C VAL A 177 -8.90 12.00 -14.15
N GLY A 178 -9.09 12.38 -15.42
CA GLY A 178 -10.18 11.85 -16.22
C GLY A 178 -10.04 10.35 -16.50
N TRP A 179 -11.14 9.59 -16.50
CA TRP A 179 -11.11 8.13 -16.67
C TRP A 179 -10.44 7.65 -17.97
N ASN A 180 -10.55 8.45 -19.05
CA ASN A 180 -9.98 8.17 -20.37
C ASN A 180 -8.60 8.78 -20.58
N GLN A 181 -8.08 9.56 -19.62
CA GLN A 181 -6.77 10.18 -19.74
C GLN A 181 -5.69 9.12 -19.79
N ARG A 182 -4.84 9.17 -20.82
CA ARG A 182 -3.65 8.31 -20.89
C ARG A 182 -2.61 8.78 -19.89
N LEU A 183 -2.09 7.82 -19.13
CA LEU A 183 -1.02 7.99 -18.18
C LEU A 183 0.34 7.70 -18.84
N PRO A 184 1.47 8.05 -18.19
CA PRO A 184 2.81 7.71 -18.68
C PRO A 184 3.05 6.20 -18.90
N THR A 185 2.23 5.33 -18.31
CA THR A 185 2.24 3.88 -18.56
C THR A 185 1.64 3.47 -19.91
N GLY A 186 1.07 4.43 -20.66
CA GLY A 186 0.35 4.21 -21.92
C GLY A 186 -1.11 3.79 -21.76
N ARG A 187 -1.51 3.34 -20.56
CA ARG A 187 -2.89 2.96 -20.23
C ARG A 187 -3.74 4.19 -19.88
N THR A 188 -5.05 4.10 -20.07
CA THR A 188 -5.99 5.06 -19.48
C THR A 188 -6.01 4.92 -17.96
N LEU A 189 -6.50 5.93 -17.24
CA LEU A 189 -6.64 5.86 -15.78
C LEU A 189 -7.40 4.61 -15.33
N TRP A 190 -8.57 4.35 -15.93
CA TRP A 190 -9.36 3.16 -15.59
C TRP A 190 -8.57 1.87 -15.82
N ASN A 191 -7.92 1.74 -16.97
CA ASN A 191 -7.17 0.53 -17.31
C ASN A 191 -5.95 0.32 -16.41
N GLU A 192 -5.25 1.39 -16.02
CA GLU A 192 -4.14 1.33 -15.07
C GLU A 192 -4.63 0.93 -13.68
N LEU A 193 -5.71 1.55 -13.19
CA LEU A 193 -6.30 1.27 -11.89
C LEU A 193 -6.71 -0.21 -11.78
N ALA A 194 -7.49 -0.71 -12.74
CA ALA A 194 -7.89 -2.10 -12.79
C ALA A 194 -6.67 -3.03 -12.86
N THR A 195 -5.71 -2.74 -13.76
CA THR A 195 -4.49 -3.54 -13.89
C THR A 195 -3.74 -3.66 -12.56
N ARG A 196 -3.62 -2.57 -11.79
CA ARG A 196 -2.93 -2.60 -10.49
C ARG A 196 -3.66 -3.43 -9.44
N TYR A 197 -4.99 -3.31 -9.34
CA TYR A 197 -5.77 -4.15 -8.43
C TYR A 197 -5.65 -5.64 -8.76
N TYR A 198 -5.79 -6.01 -10.03
CA TYR A 198 -5.69 -7.41 -10.46
C TYR A 198 -4.28 -7.97 -10.26
N THR A 199 -3.27 -7.31 -10.83
CA THR A 199 -1.88 -7.80 -10.73
C THR A 199 -1.34 -7.70 -9.30
N GLY A 200 -1.79 -6.73 -8.50
CA GLY A 200 -1.48 -6.63 -7.08
C GLY A 200 -2.01 -7.84 -6.31
N ALA A 201 -3.28 -8.20 -6.53
CA ALA A 201 -3.86 -9.37 -5.90
C ALA A 201 -3.12 -10.65 -6.31
N ASP A 202 -2.80 -10.78 -7.60
CA ASP A 202 -2.09 -11.97 -8.12
C ASP A 202 -0.63 -12.04 -7.66
N SER A 203 -0.01 -10.91 -7.33
CA SER A 203 1.35 -10.89 -6.76
C SER A 203 1.43 -11.58 -5.39
N VAL A 204 0.31 -11.78 -4.69
CA VAL A 204 0.28 -12.59 -3.46
C VAL A 204 0.56 -14.08 -3.75
N LEU A 205 0.21 -14.58 -4.95
CA LEU A 205 0.60 -15.94 -5.36
C LEU A 205 2.12 -16.07 -5.51
N TRP A 206 2.80 -14.99 -5.92
CA TRP A 206 4.27 -14.99 -5.94
C TRP A 206 4.83 -15.09 -4.52
N LEU A 207 4.28 -14.35 -3.55
CA LEU A 207 4.68 -14.47 -2.13
C LEU A 207 4.50 -15.90 -1.60
N GLN A 208 3.36 -16.53 -1.88
CA GLN A 208 3.10 -17.92 -1.51
C GLN A 208 4.12 -18.88 -2.11
N LYS A 209 4.43 -18.73 -3.40
CA LYS A 209 5.43 -19.56 -4.09
C LYS A 209 6.82 -19.38 -3.49
N GLN A 210 7.25 -18.14 -3.26
CA GLN A 210 8.57 -17.87 -2.67
C GLN A 210 8.68 -18.44 -1.25
N TRP A 211 7.62 -18.32 -0.43
CA TRP A 211 7.59 -18.91 0.92
C TRP A 211 7.64 -20.45 0.89
N ALA A 212 6.93 -21.07 -0.06
CA ALA A 212 6.95 -22.52 -0.23
C ALA A 212 8.35 -23.04 -0.61
N LEU A 213 9.08 -22.32 -1.48
CA LEU A 213 10.42 -22.71 -1.93
C LEU A 213 11.45 -22.82 -0.81
N VAL A 214 11.31 -22.01 0.25
CA VAL A 214 12.26 -21.98 1.37
C VAL A 214 11.90 -22.92 2.51
N GLN A 215 10.83 -23.70 2.38
CA GLN A 215 10.36 -24.65 3.41
C GLN A 215 11.48 -25.54 4.00
N PRO A 216 12.40 -26.13 3.21
CA PRO A 216 13.44 -27.00 3.76
C PRO A 216 14.45 -26.29 4.68
N GLN A 217 14.47 -24.96 4.68
CA GLN A 217 15.43 -24.12 5.40
C GLN A 217 14.83 -23.42 6.62
N LEU A 218 13.59 -23.72 6.99
CA LEU A 218 12.84 -23.04 8.04
C LEU A 218 12.29 -24.03 9.08
N ASP A 219 12.03 -23.53 10.29
CA ASP A 219 11.26 -24.26 11.29
C ASP A 219 9.86 -24.63 10.73
N PRO A 220 9.42 -25.90 10.84
CA PRO A 220 8.17 -26.35 10.25
C PRO A 220 6.92 -25.63 10.79
N ALA A 221 6.89 -25.29 12.08
CA ALA A 221 5.73 -24.63 12.68
C ALA A 221 5.63 -23.16 12.23
N LEU A 222 6.77 -22.46 12.20
CA LEU A 222 6.86 -21.09 11.67
C LEU A 222 6.52 -21.04 10.18
N HIS A 223 7.01 -22.01 9.39
CA HIS A 223 6.68 -22.12 7.97
C HIS A 223 5.18 -22.28 7.76
N ALA A 224 4.55 -23.20 8.48
CA ALA A 224 3.12 -23.48 8.38
C ALA A 224 2.26 -22.27 8.78
N ASP A 225 2.61 -21.56 9.86
CA ASP A 225 1.89 -20.35 10.32
C ASP A 225 1.90 -19.26 9.24
N VAL A 226 3.08 -18.89 8.75
CA VAL A 226 3.20 -17.86 7.71
C VAL A 226 2.55 -18.30 6.40
N ALA A 227 2.65 -19.58 6.02
CA ALA A 227 1.97 -20.10 4.83
C ALA A 227 0.44 -19.95 4.93
N ALA A 228 -0.15 -20.27 6.08
CA ALA A 228 -1.59 -20.09 6.31
C ALA A 228 -2.00 -18.61 6.25
N ARG A 229 -1.18 -17.70 6.80
CA ARG A 229 -1.42 -16.25 6.72
C ARG A 229 -1.34 -15.72 5.30
N LEU A 230 -0.40 -16.19 4.49
CA LEU A 230 -0.32 -15.85 3.06
C LEU A 230 -1.53 -16.38 2.27
N GLN A 231 -2.14 -17.49 2.67
CA GLN A 231 -3.41 -17.94 2.09
C GLN A 231 -4.56 -16.99 2.44
N THR A 232 -4.64 -16.53 3.69
CA THR A 232 -5.61 -15.52 4.12
C THR A 232 -5.39 -14.20 3.37
N GLN A 233 -4.15 -13.73 3.26
CA GLN A 233 -3.81 -12.51 2.50
C GLN A 233 -4.26 -12.60 1.04
N ARG A 234 -4.19 -13.78 0.40
CA ARG A 234 -4.70 -13.93 -0.97
C ARG A 234 -6.22 -13.76 -1.04
N LYS A 235 -6.97 -14.31 -0.07
CA LYS A 235 -8.42 -14.14 0.01
C LYS A 235 -8.77 -12.66 0.21
N GLU A 236 -8.05 -11.97 1.10
CA GLU A 236 -8.21 -10.53 1.34
C GLU A 236 -7.86 -9.68 0.12
N ALA A 237 -6.76 -9.99 -0.58
CA ALA A 237 -6.35 -9.23 -1.75
C ALA A 237 -7.35 -9.34 -2.91
N LEU A 238 -7.98 -10.52 -3.07
CA LEU A 238 -9.10 -10.70 -4.00
C LEU A 238 -10.33 -9.88 -3.58
N TRP A 239 -10.65 -9.86 -2.29
CA TRP A 239 -11.74 -9.06 -1.75
C TRP A 239 -11.52 -7.56 -1.97
N TRP A 240 -10.31 -7.05 -1.71
CA TRP A 240 -9.91 -5.67 -1.99
C TRP A 240 -10.02 -5.31 -3.47
N ARG A 241 -9.50 -6.18 -4.36
CA ARG A 241 -9.62 -6.02 -5.81
C ARG A 241 -11.09 -5.91 -6.22
N ASP A 242 -11.92 -6.86 -5.82
CA ASP A 242 -13.33 -6.92 -6.23
C ASP A 242 -14.09 -5.70 -5.73
N ALA A 243 -13.90 -5.32 -4.45
CA ALA A 243 -14.54 -4.15 -3.86
C ALA A 243 -14.24 -2.86 -4.62
N CYS A 244 -12.96 -2.61 -4.93
CA CYS A 244 -12.55 -1.37 -5.58
C CYS A 244 -12.96 -1.35 -7.06
N VAL A 245 -12.74 -2.46 -7.78
CA VAL A 245 -13.09 -2.55 -9.21
C VAL A 245 -14.60 -2.41 -9.40
N LEU A 246 -15.41 -3.16 -8.64
CA LEU A 246 -16.88 -3.09 -8.74
C LEU A 246 -17.43 -1.72 -8.31
N TYR A 247 -16.79 -1.06 -7.34
CA TYR A 247 -17.23 0.26 -6.89
C TYR A 247 -16.90 1.37 -7.89
N PHE A 248 -15.69 1.37 -8.47
CA PHE A 248 -15.27 2.43 -9.39
C PHE A 248 -15.77 2.23 -10.83
N GLN A 249 -16.08 1.00 -11.24
CA GLN A 249 -16.50 0.69 -12.61
C GLN A 249 -17.74 1.50 -13.09
N PRO A 250 -18.81 1.67 -12.30
CA PRO A 250 -19.97 2.47 -12.73
C PRO A 250 -19.66 3.94 -12.98
N PHE A 251 -18.66 4.51 -12.28
CA PHE A 251 -18.18 5.87 -12.52
C PHE A 251 -17.37 5.95 -13.82
N ALA A 252 -16.47 5.00 -14.03
CA ALA A 252 -15.62 4.93 -15.22
C ALA A 252 -16.39 4.60 -16.51
N LYS A 253 -17.55 3.92 -16.40
CA LYS A 253 -18.40 3.44 -17.51
C LYS A 253 -17.61 2.68 -18.57
N GLN A 254 -16.62 1.90 -18.13
CA GLN A 254 -15.73 1.13 -18.99
C GLN A 254 -15.74 -0.34 -18.58
N PRO A 255 -15.57 -1.28 -19.54
CA PRO A 255 -15.40 -2.68 -19.20
C PRO A 255 -14.08 -2.89 -18.47
N ILE A 256 -13.97 -3.97 -17.71
CA ILE A 256 -12.69 -4.41 -17.15
C ILE A 256 -11.75 -4.75 -18.31
N PRO A 257 -10.50 -4.25 -18.31
CA PRO A 257 -9.60 -4.46 -19.44
C PRO A 257 -9.17 -5.93 -19.55
N ALA A 258 -9.06 -6.42 -20.78
CA ALA A 258 -8.44 -7.70 -21.06
C ALA A 258 -6.98 -7.76 -20.55
N PRO A 259 -6.49 -8.92 -20.09
CA PRO A 259 -7.14 -10.24 -20.11
C PRO A 259 -7.93 -10.56 -18.83
N PHE A 260 -8.26 -9.56 -18.00
CA PHE A 260 -8.86 -9.82 -16.69
C PHE A 260 -10.33 -10.22 -16.79
N ALA A 261 -10.69 -11.29 -16.09
CA ALA A 261 -12.08 -11.70 -15.93
C ALA A 261 -12.81 -10.78 -14.92
N PRO A 262 -14.10 -10.48 -15.13
CA PRO A 262 -14.91 -9.79 -14.13
C PRO A 262 -14.93 -10.51 -12.79
N PRO A 263 -15.06 -9.78 -11.66
CA PRO A 263 -15.31 -10.40 -10.36
C PRO A 263 -16.54 -11.30 -10.40
N THR A 264 -16.48 -12.42 -9.69
CA THR A 264 -17.60 -13.37 -9.60
C THR A 264 -18.68 -12.93 -8.62
N ARG A 265 -18.33 -12.03 -7.69
CA ARG A 265 -19.27 -11.41 -6.73
C ARG A 265 -19.82 -10.11 -7.28
N THR A 266 -21.04 -9.78 -6.87
CA THR A 266 -21.67 -8.47 -7.04
C THR A 266 -21.14 -7.47 -6.02
N LEU A 267 -21.33 -6.16 -6.28
CA LEU A 267 -20.98 -5.12 -5.31
C LEU A 267 -21.77 -5.25 -4.00
N ALA A 268 -23.02 -5.72 -4.06
CA ALA A 268 -23.85 -5.94 -2.88
C ALA A 268 -23.25 -7.04 -1.98
N GLU A 269 -22.91 -8.20 -2.55
CA GLU A 269 -22.27 -9.29 -1.79
C GLU A 269 -20.93 -8.87 -1.19
N VAL A 270 -20.15 -8.05 -1.91
CA VAL A 270 -18.88 -7.53 -1.39
C VAL A 270 -19.10 -6.53 -0.24
N LYS A 271 -20.16 -5.72 -0.28
CA LYS A 271 -20.57 -4.84 0.82
C LYS A 271 -21.01 -5.65 2.05
N ASP A 272 -21.77 -6.71 1.85
CA ASP A 272 -22.24 -7.57 2.93
C ASP A 272 -21.07 -8.26 3.64
N LEU A 273 -20.04 -8.68 2.90
CA LEU A 273 -18.79 -9.18 3.48
C LEU A 273 -18.12 -8.14 4.39
N VAL A 274 -18.09 -6.86 4.00
CA VAL A 274 -17.52 -5.79 4.85
C VAL A 274 -18.31 -5.67 6.14
N ASN A 275 -19.64 -5.70 6.08
CA ASN A 275 -20.47 -5.64 7.28
C ASN A 275 -20.18 -6.81 8.23
N LEU A 276 -20.01 -8.04 7.71
CA LEU A 276 -19.67 -9.21 8.52
C LEU A 276 -18.35 -9.05 9.28
N TYR A 277 -17.32 -8.48 8.65
CA TYR A 277 -16.03 -8.24 9.31
C TYR A 277 -16.07 -7.04 10.29
N GLN A 278 -16.99 -6.11 10.09
CA GLN A 278 -17.17 -4.91 10.92
C GLN A 278 -18.05 -5.16 12.15
N LEU A 279 -18.88 -6.20 12.11
CA LEU A 279 -19.61 -6.71 13.27
C LEU A 279 -18.61 -7.35 14.24
N LYS A 280 -18.17 -6.56 15.23
CA LYS A 280 -17.73 -7.11 16.52
C LYS A 280 -18.94 -7.49 17.36
#